data_AF-A0A6N9BF48-F1
#
_entry.id   AF-A0A6N9BF48-F1
#
_cell.length_a   1.000
_cell.length_b   1.000
_cell.length_c   1.000
_cell.angle_alpha   90.00
_cell.angle_beta   90.00
_cell.angle_gamma   90.00
#
_symmetry.space_group_name_H-M   'P 1'
#
loop_
_entity.id
_entity.type
_entity.pdbx_description
1 polymer ?
#
loop_
_entity_poly.entity_id
_entity_poly.type
_entity_poly.pdbx_seq_one_letter_code
_entity_poly.pdbx_strand_id
1 'polypeptide(L)'
;MNLNRSASGSPLASLRPVMYSRSPCVRPTGALPWLISRRLPGVLSAAHERAAWTLNPLRLIPRRRLPRNAWGDREFCRRRFVSRQGRQPDPEGAGRLTDLFYRVKTDGSLLDPLYQLVTDKELAKLYIESTVGPGYAPETYRVLRSPDEIGAFVPDRVPCVLKPTHMSGPVLFHTDPDKAIDRDLLRKWFKKDHYRGTREGNYRHLRPKIIVEEFFSEDGVSVPKDYKLFCLGIIYLPE
;
A
#
# COMPACT_ATOMS: atom_id res chain seq x y z
N MET A 1 30.13 29.37 31.50
CA MET A 1 29.07 29.67 32.50
C MET A 1 27.74 29.57 31.75
N ASN A 2 27.02 28.44 31.80
CA ASN A 2 26.03 28.05 32.84
C ASN A 2 25.11 29.22 33.21
N LEU A 3 23.79 29.14 33.31
CA LEU A 3 22.74 28.11 33.21
C LEU A 3 21.45 28.95 33.43
N ASN A 4 20.34 28.70 32.74
CA ASN A 4 19.18 28.08 33.40
C ASN A 4 17.89 28.08 32.55
N ARG A 5 17.29 26.90 32.60
CA ARG A 5 15.92 26.55 32.29
C ARG A 5 14.95 27.34 33.18
N SER A 6 13.76 27.62 32.65
CA SER A 6 12.55 27.56 33.48
C SER A 6 11.47 26.79 32.73
N ALA A 7 11.06 25.69 33.34
CA ALA A 7 9.85 24.96 33.02
C ALA A 7 8.69 25.62 33.76
N SER A 8 7.53 25.73 33.11
CA SER A 8 6.26 25.78 33.81
C SER A 8 5.25 24.99 32.98
N GLY A 9 4.81 23.87 33.53
CA GLY A 9 3.73 23.06 33.00
C GLY A 9 2.40 23.41 33.65
N SER A 10 1.30 23.04 32.99
CA SER A 10 -0.05 22.84 33.55
C SER A 10 -1.01 22.41 32.41
N PRO A 11 -2.15 21.75 32.70
CA PRO A 11 -2.25 20.31 32.46
C PRO A 11 -3.48 19.85 31.64
N LEU A 12 -3.46 18.57 31.26
CA LEU A 12 -4.61 17.68 31.04
C LEU A 12 -5.69 18.10 30.03
N ALA A 13 -5.65 17.50 28.85
CA ALA A 13 -6.84 16.90 28.25
C ALA A 13 -6.45 15.55 27.63
N SER A 14 -6.72 14.49 28.39
CA SER A 14 -6.59 13.10 27.99
C SER A 14 -7.55 12.79 26.86
N LEU A 15 -7.05 12.79 25.62
CA LEU A 15 -7.79 12.26 24.48
C LEU A 15 -7.81 10.74 24.59
N ARG A 16 -8.91 10.21 25.13
CA ARG A 16 -9.22 8.78 25.09
C ARG A 16 -9.35 8.34 23.62
N PRO A 17 -8.82 7.16 23.24
CA PRO A 17 -9.08 6.62 21.91
C PRO A 17 -10.58 6.35 21.76
N VAL A 18 -11.13 6.79 20.63
CA VAL A 18 -12.51 6.50 20.22
C VAL A 18 -12.64 4.98 20.08
N MET A 19 -13.31 4.35 21.04
CA MET A 19 -13.72 2.96 20.93
C MET A 19 -14.74 2.83 19.79
N TYR A 20 -14.33 2.18 18.71
CA TYR A 20 -15.26 1.72 17.69
C TYR A 20 -16.01 0.50 18.23
N SER A 21 -17.21 0.71 18.77
CA SER A 21 -18.09 -0.39 19.18
C SER A 21 -18.50 -1.18 17.94
N ARG A 22 -17.98 -2.40 17.78
CA ARG A 22 -18.50 -3.33 16.78
C ARG A 22 -19.87 -3.82 17.24
N SER A 23 -20.88 -3.61 16.40
CA SER A 23 -22.22 -4.19 16.58
C SER A 23 -22.12 -5.73 16.72
N PRO A 24 -22.90 -6.35 17.62
CA PRO A 24 -22.84 -7.79 17.81
C PRO A 24 -23.38 -8.51 16.56
N CYS A 25 -22.53 -9.36 15.97
CA CYS A 25 -22.92 -10.27 14.92
C CYS A 25 -23.80 -11.37 15.55
N VAL A 26 -25.11 -11.28 15.30
CA VAL A 26 -26.09 -12.31 15.66
C VAL A 26 -25.74 -13.58 14.90
N ARG A 27 -25.28 -14.63 15.61
CA ARG A 27 -25.10 -15.96 15.02
C ARG A 27 -26.49 -16.59 14.88
N PRO A 28 -26.89 -17.10 13.69
CA PRO A 28 -28.05 -17.95 13.61
C PRO A 28 -27.71 -19.30 14.28
N THR A 29 -28.35 -19.56 15.41
CA THR A 29 -28.44 -20.89 16.02
C THR A 29 -29.35 -21.76 15.17
N GLY A 30 -28.75 -22.66 14.40
CA GLY A 30 -29.46 -23.70 13.66
C GLY A 30 -28.53 -24.89 13.50
N ALA A 31 -28.68 -25.87 14.38
CA ALA A 31 -27.96 -27.13 14.33
C ALA A 31 -28.41 -27.95 13.11
N LEU A 32 -27.46 -28.50 12.36
CA LEU A 32 -27.67 -29.74 11.59
C LEU A 32 -26.43 -30.63 11.69
N PRO A 33 -26.59 -31.97 11.78
CA PRO A 33 -25.60 -32.86 12.34
C PRO A 33 -24.62 -33.39 11.29
N TRP A 34 -23.35 -33.43 11.68
CA TRP A 34 -22.36 -34.49 11.41
C TRP A 34 -22.51 -35.30 10.12
N LEU A 35 -21.74 -34.90 9.09
CA LEU A 35 -21.12 -35.84 8.16
C LEU A 35 -19.65 -35.44 8.02
N ILE A 36 -18.83 -36.00 8.92
CA ILE A 36 -17.38 -35.95 8.83
C ILE A 36 -16.99 -36.77 7.61
N SER A 37 -16.79 -36.12 6.46
CA SER A 37 -15.91 -36.71 5.46
C SER A 37 -14.49 -36.57 6.00
N ARG A 38 -13.94 -37.65 6.56
CA ARG A 38 -12.50 -37.75 6.84
C ARG A 38 -11.76 -37.62 5.51
N ARG A 39 -11.38 -36.41 5.12
CA ARG A 39 -10.44 -36.19 4.02
C ARG A 39 -9.05 -36.54 4.55
N LEU A 40 -8.50 -37.62 4.00
CA LEU A 40 -7.10 -37.99 4.17
C LEU A 40 -6.20 -36.79 3.78
N PRO A 41 -5.19 -36.44 4.59
CA PRO A 41 -4.32 -35.32 4.30
C PRO A 41 -3.23 -35.72 3.30
N GLY A 42 -3.00 -34.82 2.35
CA GLY A 42 -1.75 -34.78 1.59
C GLY A 42 -1.78 -35.47 0.24
N VAL A 43 -1.19 -34.82 -0.76
CA VAL A 43 -0.90 -35.29 -2.13
C VAL A 43 -2.05 -35.18 -3.16
N LEU A 44 -3.28 -35.61 -2.88
CA LEU A 44 -4.37 -35.52 -3.88
C LEU A 44 -5.02 -34.13 -4.02
N SER A 45 -4.86 -33.23 -3.05
CA SER A 45 -5.53 -31.91 -3.08
C SER A 45 -4.92 -30.95 -4.08
N ALA A 46 -3.59 -30.84 -4.14
CA ALA A 46 -2.92 -29.88 -5.02
C ALA A 46 -3.06 -30.25 -6.51
N ALA A 47 -3.13 -31.54 -6.84
CA ALA A 47 -3.37 -32.01 -8.21
C ALA A 47 -4.83 -31.77 -8.64
N HIS A 48 -5.80 -32.09 -7.78
CA HIS A 48 -7.21 -31.78 -8.03
C HIS A 48 -7.50 -30.28 -8.09
N GLU A 49 -6.87 -29.46 -7.25
CA GLU A 49 -7.04 -28.01 -7.27
C GLU A 49 -6.39 -27.37 -8.51
N ARG A 50 -5.27 -27.93 -8.98
CA ARG A 50 -4.68 -27.57 -10.28
C ARG A 50 -5.59 -27.98 -11.43
N ALA A 51 -6.14 -29.20 -11.40
CA ALA A 51 -7.08 -29.69 -12.40
C ALA A 51 -8.39 -28.86 -12.44
N ALA A 52 -8.98 -28.56 -11.28
CA ALA A 52 -10.16 -27.72 -11.16
C ALA A 52 -9.92 -26.29 -11.66
N TRP A 53 -8.71 -25.74 -11.46
CA TRP A 53 -8.35 -24.44 -12.06
C TRP A 53 -8.17 -24.53 -13.57
N THR A 54 -7.55 -25.61 -14.09
CA THR A 54 -7.42 -25.79 -15.53
C THR A 54 -8.78 -25.88 -16.23
N LEU A 55 -9.81 -26.38 -15.54
CA LEU A 55 -11.16 -26.52 -16.08
C LEU A 55 -12.06 -25.28 -15.89
N ASN A 56 -11.59 -24.22 -15.20
CA ASN A 56 -12.40 -23.02 -14.99
C ASN A 56 -12.48 -22.17 -16.27
N PRO A 57 -13.66 -22.02 -16.90
CA PRO A 57 -13.82 -21.31 -18.17
C PRO A 57 -13.46 -19.82 -18.05
N LEU A 58 -13.59 -19.24 -16.85
CA LEU A 58 -13.19 -17.85 -16.61
C LEU A 58 -11.69 -17.65 -16.82
N ARG A 59 -10.84 -18.69 -16.75
CA ARG A 59 -9.38 -18.57 -17.00
C ARG A 59 -9.08 -17.99 -18.38
N LEU A 60 -9.97 -18.20 -19.34
CA LEU A 60 -9.83 -17.73 -20.72
C LEU A 60 -10.00 -16.21 -20.84
N ILE A 61 -10.71 -15.58 -19.89
CA ILE A 61 -10.82 -14.13 -19.84
C ILE A 61 -9.47 -13.54 -19.44
N PRO A 62 -8.85 -12.67 -20.26
CA PRO A 62 -7.62 -12.00 -19.90
C PRO A 62 -7.79 -11.25 -18.58
N ARG A 63 -6.85 -11.43 -17.64
CA ARG A 63 -6.92 -10.84 -16.28
C ARG A 63 -7.25 -9.34 -16.28
N ARG A 64 -6.74 -8.59 -17.29
CA ARG A 64 -6.97 -7.15 -17.45
C ARG A 64 -8.43 -6.78 -17.78
N ARG A 65 -9.24 -7.72 -18.24
CA ARG A 65 -10.66 -7.54 -18.59
C ARG A 65 -11.63 -7.87 -17.45
N LEU A 66 -11.13 -8.37 -16.31
CA LEU A 66 -11.98 -8.63 -15.15
C LEU A 66 -12.61 -7.32 -14.62
N PRO A 67 -13.87 -7.36 -14.15
CA PRO A 67 -14.59 -6.18 -13.68
C PRO A 67 -13.93 -5.56 -12.45
N ARG A 68 -14.04 -4.22 -12.31
CA ARG A 68 -13.41 -3.44 -11.22
C ARG A 68 -14.31 -3.34 -9.99
N ASN A 69 -14.63 -4.49 -9.43
CA ASN A 69 -15.41 -4.67 -8.21
C ASN A 69 -14.72 -5.71 -7.31
N ALA A 70 -15.24 -5.89 -6.09
CA ALA A 70 -14.62 -6.79 -5.10
C ALA A 70 -14.36 -8.21 -5.65
N TRP A 71 -15.32 -8.77 -6.40
CA TRP A 71 -15.17 -10.08 -7.02
C TRP A 71 -14.05 -10.12 -8.07
N GLY A 72 -14.04 -9.17 -9.01
CA GLY A 72 -13.05 -9.16 -10.09
C GLY A 72 -11.65 -8.79 -9.62
N ASP A 73 -11.54 -7.98 -8.56
CA ASP A 73 -10.28 -7.67 -7.87
C ASP A 73 -9.74 -8.93 -7.19
N ARG A 74 -10.58 -9.65 -6.44
CA ARG A 74 -10.24 -10.94 -5.82
C ARG A 74 -9.75 -11.95 -6.85
N GLU A 75 -10.49 -12.13 -7.94
CA GLU A 75 -10.12 -13.09 -8.98
C GLU A 75 -8.84 -12.68 -9.73
N PHE A 76 -8.63 -11.38 -9.97
CA PHE A 76 -7.39 -10.88 -10.54
C PHE A 76 -6.18 -11.21 -9.65
N CYS A 77 -6.32 -10.97 -8.34
CA CYS A 77 -5.31 -11.25 -7.34
C CYS A 77 -5.05 -12.75 -7.21
N ARG A 78 -6.10 -13.57 -7.20
CA ARG A 78 -6.00 -15.03 -7.10
C ARG A 78 -5.25 -15.62 -8.29
N ARG A 79 -5.60 -15.21 -9.51
CA ARG A 79 -4.87 -15.65 -10.72
C ARG A 79 -3.41 -15.21 -10.70
N ARG A 80 -3.11 -14.01 -10.18
CA ARG A 80 -1.72 -13.56 -9.99
C ARG A 80 -0.97 -14.45 -9.03
N PHE A 81 -1.63 -14.79 -7.92
CA PHE A 81 -1.08 -15.61 -6.86
C PHE A 81 -0.76 -17.01 -7.40
N VAL A 82 -1.73 -17.69 -8.00
CA VAL A 82 -1.55 -19.04 -8.57
C VAL A 82 -0.43 -19.04 -9.62
N SER A 83 -0.40 -18.06 -10.51
CA SER A 83 0.65 -17.95 -11.53
C SER A 83 2.05 -17.73 -10.96
N ARG A 84 2.18 -17.08 -9.78
CA ARG A 84 3.48 -16.77 -9.16
C ARG A 84 3.92 -17.79 -8.11
N GLN A 85 2.97 -18.46 -7.47
CA GLN A 85 3.20 -19.37 -6.34
C GLN A 85 3.00 -20.83 -6.73
N GLY A 86 2.39 -21.13 -7.88
CA GLY A 86 2.13 -22.50 -8.34
C GLY A 86 1.07 -23.27 -7.54
N ARG A 87 0.32 -22.57 -6.66
CA ARG A 87 -0.70 -23.13 -5.78
C ARG A 87 -1.84 -22.13 -5.52
N GLN A 88 -2.95 -22.62 -4.98
CA GLN A 88 -4.02 -21.74 -4.48
C GLN A 88 -3.58 -20.98 -3.22
N PRO A 89 -4.13 -19.77 -3.00
CA PRO A 89 -4.00 -19.12 -1.71
C PRO A 89 -4.75 -19.93 -0.65
N ASP A 90 -4.13 -20.08 0.51
CA ASP A 90 -4.70 -20.74 1.66
C ASP A 90 -5.66 -19.77 2.40
N PRO A 91 -6.97 -20.07 2.46
CA PRO A 91 -7.94 -19.19 3.11
C PRO A 91 -7.81 -19.18 4.64
N GLU A 92 -7.30 -20.25 5.25
CA GLU A 92 -7.11 -20.34 6.71
C GLU A 92 -5.74 -19.78 7.14
N GLY A 93 -4.84 -19.58 6.16
CA GLY A 93 -3.60 -18.85 6.34
C GLY A 93 -2.64 -19.57 7.27
N ALA A 94 -2.09 -20.71 6.82
CA ALA A 94 -1.08 -21.52 7.51
C ALA A 94 0.28 -20.78 7.75
N GLY A 95 0.26 -19.54 8.24
CA GLY A 95 1.40 -18.75 8.66
C GLY A 95 2.26 -18.15 7.55
N ARG A 96 1.90 -18.33 6.27
CA ARG A 96 2.69 -17.82 5.15
C ARG A 96 2.39 -16.35 4.87
N LEU A 97 3.43 -15.52 4.85
CA LEU A 97 3.35 -14.10 4.52
C LEU A 97 2.68 -13.82 3.16
N THR A 98 2.86 -14.70 2.18
CA THR A 98 2.25 -14.51 0.86
C THR A 98 0.73 -14.69 0.88
N ASP A 99 0.21 -15.62 1.67
CA ASP A 99 -1.24 -15.80 1.87
C ASP A 99 -1.83 -14.64 2.66
N LEU A 100 -1.10 -14.12 3.66
CA LEU A 100 -1.49 -12.90 4.37
C LEU A 100 -1.64 -11.70 3.41
N PHE A 101 -0.66 -11.46 2.54
CA PHE A 101 -0.76 -10.39 1.54
C PHE A 101 -1.92 -10.60 0.56
N TYR A 102 -2.19 -11.84 0.17
CA TYR A 102 -3.36 -12.14 -0.65
C TYR A 102 -4.66 -11.81 0.08
N ARG A 103 -4.77 -12.16 1.37
CA ARG A 103 -5.94 -11.86 2.20
C ARG A 103 -6.17 -10.36 2.33
N VAL A 104 -5.17 -9.60 2.74
CA VAL A 104 -5.23 -8.13 2.85
C VAL A 104 -5.65 -7.49 1.52
N LYS A 105 -5.16 -8.03 0.39
CA LYS A 105 -5.53 -7.54 -0.94
C LYS A 105 -6.98 -7.81 -1.34
N THR A 106 -7.68 -8.74 -0.69
CA THR A 106 -8.96 -9.29 -1.17
C THR A 106 -10.09 -9.31 -0.14
N ASP A 107 -9.80 -8.99 1.12
CA ASP A 107 -10.79 -8.90 2.21
C ASP A 107 -11.43 -7.50 2.33
N GLY A 108 -10.92 -6.52 1.59
CA GLY A 108 -11.41 -5.14 1.60
C GLY A 108 -10.71 -4.23 2.62
N SER A 109 -9.79 -4.74 3.43
CA SER A 109 -9.02 -3.95 4.41
C SER A 109 -8.35 -2.74 3.78
N LEU A 110 -7.76 -2.89 2.58
CA LEU A 110 -7.09 -1.79 1.86
C LEU A 110 -8.02 -0.64 1.42
N LEU A 111 -9.35 -0.78 1.58
CA LEU A 111 -10.28 0.32 1.33
C LEU A 111 -10.41 1.28 2.52
N ASP A 112 -9.90 0.91 3.70
CA ASP A 112 -9.85 1.80 4.86
C ASP A 112 -9.20 3.14 4.48
N PRO A 113 -9.83 4.29 4.82
CA PRO A 113 -9.27 5.62 4.57
C PRO A 113 -7.84 5.79 5.08
N LEU A 114 -7.47 5.14 6.18
CA LEU A 114 -6.11 5.19 6.72
C LEU A 114 -5.10 4.61 5.72
N TYR A 115 -5.41 3.48 5.07
CA TYR A 115 -4.51 2.90 4.06
C TYR A 115 -4.37 3.82 2.85
N GLN A 116 -5.44 4.50 2.43
CA GLN A 116 -5.37 5.46 1.32
C GLN A 116 -4.49 6.66 1.71
N LEU A 117 -4.67 7.18 2.91
CA LEU A 117 -3.92 8.29 3.48
C LEU A 117 -2.41 7.99 3.52
N VAL A 118 -2.01 6.83 4.04
CA VAL A 118 -0.57 6.46 4.11
C VAL A 118 0.00 5.93 2.79
N THR A 119 -0.83 5.65 1.78
CA THR A 119 -0.37 5.23 0.45
C THR A 119 -0.01 6.43 -0.42
N ASP A 120 -0.73 7.55 -0.31
CA ASP A 120 -0.36 8.78 -0.98
C ASP A 120 0.86 9.41 -0.32
N LYS A 121 2.00 9.48 -1.03
CA LYS A 121 3.27 9.93 -0.43
C LYS A 121 3.24 11.34 0.17
N GLU A 122 2.38 12.23 -0.33
CA GLU A 122 2.25 13.57 0.29
C GLU A 122 1.50 13.45 1.63
N LEU A 123 0.36 12.76 1.63
CA LEU A 123 -0.46 12.59 2.84
C LEU A 123 0.23 11.72 3.89
N ALA A 124 1.01 10.72 3.47
CA ALA A 124 1.82 9.89 4.36
C ALA A 124 2.82 10.73 5.16
N LYS A 125 3.39 11.78 4.58
CA LYS A 125 4.32 12.68 5.28
C LYS A 125 3.61 13.48 6.36
N LEU A 126 2.40 13.98 6.07
CA LEU A 126 1.55 14.64 7.08
C LEU A 126 1.17 13.68 8.21
N TYR A 127 0.87 12.43 7.89
CA TYR A 127 0.58 11.40 8.89
C TYR A 127 1.78 11.15 9.81
N ILE A 128 2.97 10.95 9.22
CA ILE A 128 4.23 10.75 9.97
C ILE A 128 4.46 11.94 10.91
N GLU A 129 4.38 13.16 10.39
CA GLU A 129 4.60 14.38 11.17
C GLU A 129 3.61 14.49 12.34
N SER A 130 2.32 14.19 12.11
CA SER A 130 1.31 14.21 13.17
C SER A 130 1.47 13.09 14.22
N THR A 131 2.15 11.99 13.86
CA THR A 131 2.26 10.80 14.71
C THR A 131 3.55 10.79 15.54
N VAL A 132 4.68 11.12 14.92
CA VAL A 132 6.01 11.03 15.55
C VAL A 132 6.74 12.37 15.64
N GLY A 133 6.16 13.44 15.09
CA GLY A 133 6.77 14.77 15.01
C GLY A 133 7.48 15.04 13.67
N PRO A 134 7.95 16.29 13.47
CA PRO A 134 8.63 16.69 12.24
C PRO A 134 10.03 16.07 12.12
N GLY A 135 10.59 16.07 10.91
CA GLY A 135 11.98 15.66 10.64
C GLY A 135 12.19 14.15 10.36
N TYR A 136 11.13 13.34 10.36
CA TYR A 136 11.21 11.90 10.05
C TYR A 136 10.88 11.55 8.59
N ALA A 137 10.65 12.54 7.74
CA ALA A 137 10.44 12.37 6.31
C ALA A 137 11.22 13.43 5.51
N PRO A 138 11.65 13.14 4.26
CA PRO A 138 12.40 14.07 3.41
C PRO A 138 11.72 15.45 3.31
N GLU A 139 12.47 16.54 3.20
CA GLU A 139 11.85 17.86 2.93
C GLU A 139 11.10 17.82 1.59
N THR A 140 9.87 18.35 1.54
CA THR A 140 9.13 18.50 0.27
C THR A 140 9.30 19.93 -0.22
N TYR A 141 9.94 20.10 -1.36
CA TYR A 141 10.15 21.41 -1.99
C TYR A 141 8.91 21.88 -2.73
N ARG A 142 8.22 20.97 -3.43
CA ARG A 142 7.05 21.30 -4.25
C ARG A 142 6.13 20.10 -4.45
N VAL A 143 4.85 20.38 -4.69
CA VAL A 143 3.87 19.39 -5.12
C VAL A 143 3.20 19.86 -6.39
N LEU A 144 3.37 19.10 -7.47
CA LEU A 144 2.68 19.33 -8.73
C LEU A 144 1.33 18.62 -8.68
N ARG A 145 0.24 19.38 -8.77
CA ARG A 145 -1.13 18.88 -8.62
C ARG A 145 -1.82 18.61 -9.95
N SER A 146 -1.28 19.13 -11.05
CA SER A 146 -1.83 18.96 -12.39
C SER A 146 -0.74 18.80 -13.47
N PRO A 147 -1.07 18.22 -14.64
CA PRO A 147 -0.16 18.17 -15.78
C PRO A 147 0.26 19.55 -16.31
N ASP A 148 -0.57 20.57 -16.12
CA ASP A 148 -0.34 21.92 -16.65
C ASP A 148 0.79 22.63 -15.90
N GLU A 149 0.93 22.36 -14.60
CA GLU A 149 2.05 22.84 -13.79
C GLU A 149 3.41 22.32 -14.29
N ILE A 150 3.43 21.19 -15.02
CA ILE A 150 4.68 20.63 -15.56
C ILE A 150 5.31 21.57 -16.59
N GLY A 151 4.56 22.38 -17.33
CA GLY A 151 5.16 23.25 -18.35
C GLY A 151 6.11 24.30 -17.78
N ALA A 152 5.67 24.96 -16.70
CA ALA A 152 6.40 26.04 -16.03
C ALA A 152 7.27 25.57 -14.86
N PHE A 153 7.20 24.29 -14.49
CA PHE A 153 7.96 23.77 -13.36
C PHE A 153 9.47 23.87 -13.60
N VAL A 154 10.18 24.47 -12.65
CA VAL A 154 11.64 24.48 -12.52
C VAL A 154 11.93 24.07 -11.07
N PRO A 155 12.86 23.15 -10.80
CA PRO A 155 13.23 22.79 -9.44
C PRO A 155 13.82 23.99 -8.71
N ASP A 156 13.30 24.26 -7.52
CA ASP A 156 13.82 25.32 -6.67
C ASP A 156 15.19 24.94 -6.06
N ARG A 157 15.49 23.63 -5.95
CA ARG A 157 16.73 23.08 -5.41
C ARG A 157 17.16 21.85 -6.21
N VAL A 158 18.48 21.68 -6.39
CA VAL A 158 19.13 20.53 -7.04
C VAL A 158 20.33 20.15 -6.17
N PRO A 159 20.57 18.85 -5.86
CA PRO A 159 19.84 17.68 -6.31
C PRO A 159 18.43 17.53 -5.69
N CYS A 160 17.49 16.97 -6.44
CA CYS A 160 16.15 16.64 -5.96
C CYS A 160 15.60 15.35 -6.56
N VAL A 161 14.51 14.86 -5.97
CA VAL A 161 13.83 13.63 -6.41
C VAL A 161 12.38 13.93 -6.73
N LEU A 162 11.91 13.43 -7.87
CA LEU A 162 10.53 13.52 -8.28
C LEU A 162 9.88 12.14 -8.22
N LYS A 163 8.73 12.06 -7.54
CA LYS A 163 7.97 10.80 -7.39
C LYS A 163 6.47 11.05 -7.53
N PRO A 164 5.72 10.16 -8.22
CA PRO A 164 4.27 10.20 -8.18
C PRO A 164 3.76 9.77 -6.80
N THR A 165 2.81 10.50 -6.22
CA THR A 165 2.28 10.17 -4.87
C THR A 165 1.42 8.91 -4.89
N HIS A 166 0.67 8.72 -5.95
CA HIS A 166 -0.40 7.73 -6.15
C HIS A 166 0.07 6.40 -6.78
N MET A 167 1.37 6.11 -6.82
CA MET A 167 1.93 4.89 -7.42
C MET A 167 3.11 4.36 -6.62
N SER A 168 3.43 3.07 -6.76
CA SER A 168 4.70 2.49 -6.29
C SER A 168 5.66 2.22 -7.45
N GLY A 169 6.96 2.48 -7.24
CA GLY A 169 8.05 2.13 -8.16
C GLY A 169 8.73 3.33 -8.85
N PRO A 170 8.02 4.15 -9.64
CA PRO A 170 8.65 5.23 -10.39
C PRO A 170 9.32 6.29 -9.50
N VAL A 171 10.52 6.68 -9.90
CA VAL A 171 11.32 7.74 -9.29
C VAL A 171 12.16 8.38 -10.40
N LEU A 172 12.35 9.69 -10.34
CA LEU A 172 13.26 10.44 -11.19
C LEU A 172 14.24 11.20 -10.28
N PHE A 173 15.52 10.87 -10.40
CA PHE A 173 16.60 11.59 -9.73
C PHE A 173 17.08 12.70 -10.65
N HIS A 174 17.08 13.94 -10.15
CA HIS A 174 17.55 15.10 -10.86
C HIS A 174 18.70 15.72 -10.06
N THR A 175 19.92 15.35 -10.42
CA THR A 175 21.15 15.70 -9.69
C THR A 175 21.99 16.77 -10.40
N ASP A 176 21.66 17.07 -11.66
CA ASP A 176 22.41 17.98 -12.52
C ASP A 176 21.49 19.15 -12.91
N PRO A 177 21.79 20.40 -12.48
CA PRO A 177 20.94 21.56 -12.75
C PRO A 177 20.91 21.95 -14.23
N ASP A 178 21.92 21.56 -15.02
CA ASP A 178 21.99 21.88 -16.45
C ASP A 178 21.20 20.87 -17.30
N LYS A 179 20.80 19.74 -16.71
CA LYS A 179 20.06 18.69 -17.40
C LYS A 179 18.56 18.94 -17.39
N ALA A 180 17.96 19.00 -18.57
CA ALA A 180 16.51 19.12 -18.69
C ALA A 180 15.75 17.96 -18.01
N ILE A 181 14.66 18.28 -17.32
CA ILE A 181 13.76 17.31 -16.70
C ILE A 181 12.92 16.63 -17.77
N ASP A 182 12.75 15.31 -17.65
CA ASP A 182 11.86 14.54 -18.53
C ASP A 182 10.38 14.85 -18.22
N ARG A 183 9.89 15.97 -18.77
CA ARG A 183 8.52 16.44 -18.61
C ARG A 183 7.49 15.44 -19.16
N ASP A 184 7.86 14.66 -20.18
CA ASP A 184 6.96 13.66 -20.77
C ASP A 184 6.77 12.45 -19.86
N LEU A 185 7.82 12.04 -19.13
CA LEU A 185 7.72 11.06 -18.07
C LEU A 185 6.76 11.53 -16.97
N LEU A 186 6.89 12.78 -16.52
CA LEU A 186 5.99 13.35 -15.51
C LEU A 186 4.53 13.35 -15.99
N ARG A 187 4.28 13.78 -17.24
CA ARG A 187 2.93 13.72 -17.85
C ARG A 187 2.41 12.29 -17.96
N LYS A 188 3.28 11.31 -18.24
CA LYS A 188 2.90 9.89 -18.25
C LYS A 188 2.46 9.43 -16.87
N TRP A 189 3.11 9.87 -15.79
CA TRP A 189 2.69 9.51 -14.42
C TRP A 189 1.28 9.99 -14.08
N PHE A 190 0.91 11.23 -14.45
CA PHE A 190 -0.46 11.72 -14.25
C PHE A 190 -1.55 10.89 -14.94
N LYS A 191 -1.21 10.19 -16.03
CA LYS A 191 -2.15 9.34 -16.79
C LYS A 191 -2.24 7.91 -16.24
N LYS A 192 -1.44 7.55 -15.24
CA LYS A 192 -1.40 6.20 -14.69
C LYS A 192 -2.39 6.06 -13.55
N ASP A 193 -2.95 4.86 -13.46
CA ASP A 193 -3.78 4.41 -12.36
C ASP A 193 -3.13 3.12 -11.84
N HIS A 194 -2.53 3.19 -10.65
CA HIS A 194 -1.78 2.08 -10.07
C HIS A 194 -2.70 0.90 -9.74
N TYR A 195 -3.93 1.18 -9.30
CA TYR A 195 -4.95 0.18 -8.99
C TYR A 195 -5.29 -0.68 -10.22
N ARG A 196 -5.29 -0.13 -11.44
CA ARG A 196 -5.53 -0.94 -12.65
C ARG A 196 -4.48 -2.03 -12.89
N GLY A 197 -3.25 -1.85 -12.41
CA GLY A 197 -2.16 -2.81 -12.59
C GLY A 197 -2.03 -3.83 -11.46
N THR A 198 -2.40 -3.44 -10.24
CA THR A 198 -2.18 -4.24 -9.02
C THR A 198 -3.48 -4.77 -8.40
N ARG A 199 -4.58 -4.04 -8.59
CA ARG A 199 -5.88 -4.20 -7.90
C ARG A 199 -5.79 -4.02 -6.39
N GLU A 200 -4.82 -3.23 -5.95
CA GLU A 200 -4.64 -2.85 -4.56
C GLU A 200 -5.58 -1.68 -4.21
N GLY A 201 -6.56 -1.95 -3.33
CA GLY A 201 -7.67 -1.04 -3.04
C GLY A 201 -7.24 0.33 -2.51
N ASN A 202 -6.13 0.39 -1.79
CA ASN A 202 -5.54 1.59 -1.21
C ASN A 202 -5.09 2.63 -2.26
N TYR A 203 -4.89 2.21 -3.52
CA TYR A 203 -4.58 3.12 -4.63
C TYR A 203 -5.82 3.62 -5.37
N ARG A 204 -7.00 3.01 -5.16
CA ARG A 204 -8.16 3.12 -6.05
C ARG A 204 -8.69 4.54 -6.23
N HIS A 205 -8.60 5.37 -5.20
CA HIS A 205 -9.18 6.71 -5.16
C HIS A 205 -8.13 7.81 -5.06
N LEU A 206 -6.84 7.46 -5.18
CA LEU A 206 -5.77 8.45 -5.07
C LEU A 206 -5.75 9.34 -6.30
N ARG A 207 -5.66 10.65 -6.04
CA ARG A 207 -5.53 11.66 -7.10
C ARG A 207 -4.08 11.72 -7.55
N PRO A 208 -3.79 11.68 -8.86
CA PRO A 208 -2.44 11.83 -9.35
C PRO A 208 -1.81 13.17 -8.98
N LYS A 209 -0.67 13.11 -8.30
CA LYS A 209 0.21 14.24 -7.98
C LYS A 209 1.66 13.79 -8.12
N ILE A 210 2.57 14.76 -8.24
CA ILE A 210 4.03 14.53 -8.20
C ILE A 210 4.61 15.36 -7.07
N ILE A 211 5.37 14.72 -6.19
CA ILE A 211 6.15 15.42 -5.16
C ILE A 211 7.58 15.62 -5.66
N VAL A 212 8.13 16.78 -5.33
CA VAL A 212 9.54 17.12 -5.49
C VAL A 212 10.12 17.22 -4.09
N GLU A 213 11.11 16.39 -3.80
CA GLU A 213 11.65 16.24 -2.46
C GLU A 213 13.17 16.27 -2.44
N GLU A 214 13.70 16.43 -1.23
CA GLU A 214 15.10 16.33 -0.90
C GLU A 214 15.73 15.04 -1.43
N PHE A 215 16.91 15.19 -2.05
CA PHE A 215 17.77 14.07 -2.40
C PHE A 215 18.72 13.80 -1.24
N PHE A 216 18.40 12.78 -0.45
CA PHE A 216 19.33 12.27 0.56
C PHE A 216 20.54 11.64 -0.11
N SER A 217 21.73 12.11 0.23
CA SER A 217 22.99 11.54 -0.23
C SER A 217 24.12 11.94 0.72
N GLU A 218 25.03 11.01 1.02
CA GLU A 218 26.21 11.30 1.86
C GLU A 218 27.25 12.13 1.12
N ASP A 219 27.38 11.94 -0.20
CA ASP A 219 28.34 12.60 -1.08
C ASP A 219 27.67 13.58 -2.07
N GLY A 220 26.36 13.80 -1.94
CA GLY A 220 25.57 14.68 -2.81
C GLY A 220 25.26 14.09 -4.19
N VAL A 221 25.71 12.87 -4.49
CA VAL A 221 25.60 12.26 -5.84
C VAL A 221 25.03 10.84 -5.77
N SER A 222 25.46 10.03 -4.80
CA SER A 222 25.08 8.62 -4.69
C SER A 222 23.71 8.45 -4.06
N VAL A 223 22.95 7.48 -4.57
CA VAL A 223 21.68 7.07 -3.96
C VAL A 223 21.99 6.27 -2.69
N PRO A 224 21.43 6.64 -1.52
CA PRO A 224 21.73 6.00 -0.25
C PRO A 224 21.16 4.58 -0.20
N LYS A 225 21.67 3.78 0.73
CA LYS A 225 21.17 2.43 0.97
C LYS A 225 19.71 2.49 1.43
N ASP A 226 18.84 1.76 0.74
CA ASP A 226 17.43 1.60 1.09
C ASP A 226 17.23 0.38 1.99
N TYR A 227 16.60 0.57 3.15
CA TYR A 227 16.30 -0.49 4.11
C TYR A 227 14.79 -0.77 4.13
N LYS A 228 14.42 -2.05 4.01
CA LYS A 228 13.01 -2.49 4.02
C LYS A 228 12.71 -3.30 5.27
N LEU A 229 11.94 -2.70 6.17
CA LEU A 229 11.47 -3.33 7.40
C LEU A 229 10.06 -3.89 7.19
N PHE A 230 9.88 -5.18 7.47
CA PHE A 230 8.57 -5.82 7.40
C PHE A 230 7.96 -5.89 8.81
N CYS A 231 6.98 -5.03 9.07
CA CYS A 231 6.25 -5.02 10.34
C CYS A 231 5.01 -5.90 10.23
N LEU A 232 5.03 -7.06 10.89
CA LEU A 232 3.89 -7.96 11.01
C LEU A 232 3.39 -7.84 12.45
N GLY A 233 2.18 -7.31 12.64
CA GLY A 233 1.68 -7.00 13.97
C GLY A 233 1.60 -8.22 14.89
N ILE A 234 2.02 -8.05 16.14
CA ILE A 234 1.52 -8.83 17.27
C ILE A 234 0.24 -8.14 17.70
N ILE A 235 -0.92 -8.76 17.45
CA ILE A 235 -2.17 -8.32 18.05
C ILE A 235 -2.12 -8.79 19.51
N TYR A 236 -1.81 -7.89 20.44
CA TYR A 236 -2.17 -8.14 21.83
C TYR A 236 -3.70 -8.07 21.88
N LEU A 237 -4.34 -9.23 21.99
CA LEU A 237 -5.72 -9.27 22.44
C LEU A 237 -5.69 -8.84 23.91
N PRO A 238 -6.41 -7.79 24.32
CA PRO A 238 -6.63 -7.57 25.74
C PRO A 238 -7.34 -8.81 26.31
N GLU A 239 -6.86 -9.30 27.44
CA GLU A 239 -7.46 -10.40 28.22
C GLU A 239 -8.93 -10.11 28.58
#